data_AF-A0A949T3I1-F1
#
_entry.id   AF-A0A949T3I1-F1
#
_cell.length_a   1.000
_cell.length_b   1.000
_cell.length_c   1.000
_cell.angle_alpha   90.00
_cell.angle_beta   90.00
_cell.angle_gamma   90.00
#
_symmetry.space_group_name_H-M   'P 1'
#
loop_
_entity.id
_entity.type
_entity.pdbx_description
1 polymer ?
#
loop_
_entity_poly.entity_id
_entity_poly.type
_entity_poly.pdbx_seq_one_letter_code
_entity_poly.pdbx_strand_id
1 'polypeptide(L)'
;MQDVRAEIEVIRSQINRLRREGASLAVNITPSENDSPQEIAEAYRRQARENPQLFAELKAIDEAIAALEFQLAEKETIIKKSRSGYITRLSEQIEQLEEAKTQAKAHAERINQLASELATEVNSLKTCADNLTPLYWQVYYKPFITGFKTISVPYVRSDGDVWTIVNRVV
;
A
#
# COMPACT_ATOMS: atom_id res chain seq x y z
N MET A 1 2.32 14.30 0.74
CA MET A 1 3.60 13.66 1.13
C MET A 1 4.82 14.40 0.56
N GLN A 2 4.80 14.83 -0.72
CA GLN A 2 5.85 15.71 -1.28
C GLN A 2 5.93 17.05 -0.54
N ASP A 3 4.79 17.69 -0.26
CA ASP A 3 4.76 18.98 0.44
C ASP A 3 5.33 18.90 1.86
N VAL A 4 4.95 17.87 2.64
CA VAL A 4 5.48 17.65 4.00
C VAL A 4 6.99 17.39 4.00
N ARG A 5 7.53 16.74 2.97
CA ARG A 5 8.98 16.53 2.82
C ARG A 5 9.71 17.83 2.45
N ALA A 6 9.12 18.65 1.59
CA ALA A 6 9.66 19.96 1.26
C ALA A 6 9.67 20.88 2.49
N GLU A 7 8.60 20.86 3.28
CA GLU A 7 8.52 21.60 4.55
C GLU A 7 9.57 21.15 5.58
N ILE A 8 9.86 19.84 5.68
CA ILE A 8 10.93 19.31 6.52
C ILE A 8 12.30 19.87 6.11
N GLU A 9 12.59 19.90 4.81
CA GLU A 9 13.85 20.46 4.30
C GLU A 9 13.96 21.97 4.56
N VAL A 10 12.85 22.71 4.42
CA VAL A 10 12.79 24.13 4.78
C VAL A 10 13.08 24.33 6.26
N ILE A 11 12.43 23.57 7.16
CA ILE A 11 12.65 23.66 8.61
C ILE A 11 14.10 23.34 8.98
N ARG A 12 14.68 22.29 8.41
CA ARG A 12 16.09 21.93 8.61
C ARG A 12 17.04 23.04 8.14
N SER A 13 16.75 23.63 6.98
CA SER A 13 17.55 24.74 6.45
C SER A 13 17.51 25.96 7.38
N GLN A 14 16.34 26.25 7.96
CA GLN A 14 16.14 27.37 8.89
C GLN A 14 16.82 27.13 10.24
N ILE A 15 16.74 25.92 10.79
CA ILE A 15 17.50 25.52 12.00
C ILE A 15 19.00 25.69 11.76
N ASN A 16 19.52 25.23 10.63
CA ASN A 16 20.95 25.35 10.30
C ASN A 16 21.39 26.81 10.08
N ARG A 17 20.49 27.68 9.61
CA ARG A 17 20.74 29.11 9.52
C ARG A 17 20.82 29.74 10.92
N LEU A 18 19.81 29.51 11.75
CA LEU A 18 19.74 30.05 13.12
C LEU A 18 20.89 29.56 13.99
N ARG A 19 21.33 28.30 13.86
CA ARG A 19 22.51 27.78 14.57
C ARG A 19 23.80 28.48 14.16
N ARG A 20 23.97 28.81 12.88
CA ARG A 20 25.15 29.56 12.39
C ARG A 20 25.13 31.00 12.88
N GLU A 21 23.96 31.61 12.88
CA GLU A 21 23.73 32.97 13.41
C GLU A 21 24.03 33.02 14.91
N GLY A 22 23.44 32.11 15.70
CA GLY A 22 23.73 31.98 17.13
C GLY A 22 25.21 31.71 17.42
N ALA A 23 25.86 30.81 16.66
CA ALA A 23 27.29 30.56 16.82
C ALA A 23 28.14 31.83 16.52
N SER A 24 27.80 32.60 15.49
CA SER A 24 28.52 33.84 15.15
C SER A 24 28.37 34.91 16.24
N LEU A 25 27.22 34.96 16.92
CA LEU A 25 26.95 35.88 18.02
C LEU A 25 27.62 35.40 19.33
N ALA A 26 27.68 34.08 19.56
CA ALA A 26 28.23 33.45 20.76
C ALA A 26 29.77 33.43 20.82
N VAL A 27 30.47 33.59 19.69
CA VAL A 27 31.94 33.76 19.64
C VAL A 27 32.43 34.94 20.50
N ASN A 28 31.55 35.92 20.75
CA ASN A 28 31.87 37.07 21.61
C ASN A 28 31.70 36.80 23.12
N ILE A 29 31.20 35.63 23.52
CA ILE A 29 30.81 35.29 24.91
C ILE A 29 31.60 34.09 25.47
N THR A 30 32.49 33.49 24.67
CA THR A 30 33.08 32.20 25.00
C THR A 30 34.02 32.32 26.23
N PRO A 31 33.72 31.64 27.35
CA PRO A 31 34.62 31.60 28.51
C PRO A 31 35.90 30.83 28.17
N SER A 32 36.96 31.02 28.96
CA SER A 32 38.21 30.29 28.79
C SER A 32 38.02 28.81 29.13
N GLU A 33 38.73 27.92 28.43
CA GLU A 33 38.64 26.47 28.62
C GLU A 33 39.09 26.02 30.03
N ASN A 34 39.78 26.90 30.77
CA ASN A 34 40.24 26.69 32.14
C ASN A 34 39.31 27.27 33.23
N ASP A 35 38.19 27.90 32.85
CA ASP A 35 37.29 28.53 33.82
C ASP A 35 36.50 27.47 34.60
N SER A 36 36.41 27.64 35.91
CA SER A 36 35.55 26.81 36.75
C SER A 36 34.06 27.01 36.40
N PRO A 37 33.17 26.05 36.71
CA PRO A 37 31.74 26.19 36.47
C PRO A 37 31.11 27.46 37.09
N GLN A 38 31.69 27.95 38.19
CA GLN A 38 31.27 29.18 38.86
C GLN A 38 31.70 30.42 38.07
N GLU A 39 32.95 30.45 37.57
CA GLU A 39 33.48 31.52 36.73
C GLU A 39 32.74 31.61 35.39
N ILE A 40 32.39 30.46 34.80
CA ILE A 40 31.54 30.42 33.59
C ILE A 40 30.18 31.07 33.86
N ALA A 41 29.48 30.67 34.93
CA ALA A 41 28.17 31.23 35.26
C ALA A 41 28.23 32.74 35.55
N GLU A 42 29.31 33.21 36.18
CA GLU A 42 29.54 34.62 36.45
C GLU A 42 29.87 35.43 35.19
N ALA A 43 30.67 34.87 34.26
CA ALA A 43 30.97 35.47 32.98
C ALA A 43 29.68 35.70 32.15
N TYR A 44 28.83 34.67 32.05
CA TYR A 44 27.54 34.78 31.37
C TYR A 44 26.62 35.81 32.04
N ARG A 45 26.57 35.87 33.37
CA ARG A 45 25.77 36.87 34.10
C ARG A 45 26.29 38.30 33.90
N ARG A 46 27.60 38.48 33.89
CA ARG A 46 28.24 39.77 33.65
C ARG A 46 27.93 40.26 32.24
N GLN A 47 28.04 39.38 31.25
CA GLN A 47 27.78 39.70 29.86
C GLN A 47 26.30 39.96 29.58
N ALA A 48 25.38 39.25 30.24
CA ALA A 48 23.95 39.55 30.18
C ALA A 48 23.61 40.93 30.75
N ARG A 49 24.39 41.45 31.71
CA ARG A 49 24.23 42.81 32.25
C ARG A 49 24.86 43.87 31.35
N GLU A 50 26.01 43.55 30.75
CA GLU A 50 26.75 44.48 29.89
C GLU A 50 26.11 44.60 28.49
N ASN A 51 25.56 43.51 27.95
CA ASN A 51 24.95 43.44 26.62
C ASN A 51 23.59 42.71 26.66
N PRO A 52 22.55 43.30 27.29
CA PRO A 52 21.25 42.65 27.45
C PRO A 52 20.54 42.38 26.12
N GLN A 53 20.75 43.21 25.10
CA GLN A 53 20.17 43.04 23.77
C GLN A 53 20.70 41.79 23.07
N LEU A 54 22.02 41.58 23.09
CA LEU A 54 22.69 40.43 22.48
C LEU A 54 22.29 39.12 23.19
N PHE A 55 22.18 39.15 24.53
CA PHE A 55 21.74 37.98 25.28
C PHE A 55 20.27 37.64 25.02
N ALA A 56 19.40 38.64 24.89
CA ALA A 56 18.00 38.44 24.52
C ALA A 56 17.87 37.88 23.09
N GLU A 57 18.71 38.33 22.15
CA GLU A 57 18.74 37.85 20.77
C GLU A 57 19.21 36.38 20.69
N LEU A 58 20.28 36.02 21.40
CA LEU A 58 20.72 34.62 21.50
C LEU A 58 19.65 33.72 22.09
N LYS A 59 19.00 34.16 23.17
CA LYS A 59 17.89 33.42 23.79
C LYS A 59 16.72 33.27 22.83
N ALA A 60 16.37 34.32 22.07
CA ALA A 60 15.32 34.25 21.06
C ALA A 60 15.67 33.29 19.91
N ILE A 61 16.94 33.22 19.50
CA ILE A 61 17.44 32.25 18.52
C ILE A 61 17.31 30.82 19.07
N ASP A 62 17.69 30.57 20.32
CA ASP A 62 17.57 29.25 20.95
C ASP A 62 16.10 28.82 21.08
N GLU A 63 15.22 29.73 21.49
CA GLU A 63 13.76 29.48 21.55
C GLU A 63 13.18 29.20 20.17
N ALA A 64 13.62 29.94 19.14
CA ALA A 64 13.20 29.71 17.76
C ALA A 64 13.68 28.34 17.23
N ILE A 65 14.92 27.94 17.55
CA ILE A 65 15.44 26.61 17.22
C ILE A 65 14.60 25.52 17.90
N ALA A 66 14.34 25.64 19.20
CA ALA A 66 13.54 24.67 19.94
C ALA A 66 12.12 24.51 19.37
N ALA A 67 11.47 25.63 19.00
CA ALA A 67 10.16 25.61 18.35
C ALA A 67 10.19 24.91 16.97
N LEU A 68 11.24 25.17 16.17
CA LEU A 68 11.42 24.54 14.86
C LEU A 68 11.76 23.04 14.98
N GLU A 69 12.55 22.64 15.97
CA GLU A 69 12.84 21.22 16.25
C GLU A 69 11.59 20.45 16.68
N PHE A 70 10.72 21.07 17.47
CA PHE A 70 9.42 20.48 17.81
C PHE A 70 8.55 20.25 16.56
N GLN A 71 8.44 21.26 15.68
CA GLN A 71 7.69 21.15 14.43
C GLN A 71 8.30 20.10 13.48
N LEU A 72 9.64 20.00 13.44
CA LEU A 72 10.34 18.99 12.66
C LEU A 72 9.98 17.58 13.13
N ALA A 73 10.06 17.34 14.45
CA ALA A 73 9.74 16.04 15.04
C ALA A 73 8.28 15.65 14.75
N GLU A 74 7.33 16.57 14.90
CA GLU A 74 5.92 16.31 14.60
C GLU A 74 5.73 15.86 13.13
N LYS A 75 6.29 16.60 12.17
CA LYS A 75 6.18 16.28 10.74
C LYS A 75 6.86 14.96 10.38
N GLU A 76 8.00 14.64 10.98
CA GLU A 76 8.68 13.35 10.80
C GLU A 76 7.84 12.18 11.34
N THR A 77 7.18 12.36 12.50
CA THR A 77 6.27 11.33 13.03
C THR A 77 5.06 11.09 12.14
N ILE A 78 4.50 12.13 11.52
CA ILE A 78 3.39 12.00 10.56
C ILE A 78 3.81 11.13 9.39
N ILE A 79 4.96 11.41 8.76
CA ILE A 79 5.48 10.61 7.65
C ILE A 79 5.69 9.15 8.06
N LYS A 80 6.27 8.92 9.25
CA LYS A 80 6.53 7.57 9.76
C LYS A 80 5.24 6.78 9.98
N LYS A 81 4.21 7.40 10.60
CA LYS A 81 2.90 6.80 10.83
C LYS A 81 2.14 6.53 9.53
N SER A 82 2.17 7.45 8.57
CA SER A 82 1.55 7.24 7.26
C SER A 82 2.20 6.09 6.49
N ARG A 83 3.52 5.97 6.56
CA ARG A 83 4.25 4.87 5.91
C ARG A 83 3.93 3.51 6.56
N SER A 84 3.90 3.43 7.88
CA SER A 84 3.56 2.17 8.56
C SER A 84 2.11 1.76 8.28
N GLY A 85 1.16 2.70 8.39
CA GLY A 85 -0.25 2.41 8.09
C GLY A 85 -0.49 1.99 6.64
N TYR A 86 0.26 2.56 5.69
CA TYR A 86 0.20 2.14 4.28
C TYR A 86 0.72 0.72 4.09
N ILE A 87 1.87 0.38 4.69
CA ILE A 87 2.46 -0.97 4.57
C ILE A 87 1.52 -2.02 5.17
N THR A 88 0.95 -1.77 6.35
CA THR A 88 0.01 -2.70 7.00
C THR A 88 -1.25 -2.93 6.17
N ARG A 89 -1.85 -1.86 5.63
CA ARG A 89 -3.02 -1.99 4.73
C ARG A 89 -2.68 -2.74 3.45
N LEU A 90 -1.50 -2.50 2.88
CA LEU A 90 -1.07 -3.19 1.67
C LEU A 90 -0.87 -4.69 1.92
N SER A 91 -0.29 -5.09 3.06
CA SER A 91 -0.16 -6.50 3.41
C SER A 91 -1.51 -7.18 3.60
N GLU A 92 -2.45 -6.53 4.30
CA GLU A 92 -3.82 -7.05 4.47
C GLU A 92 -4.53 -7.21 3.12
N GLN A 93 -4.38 -6.25 2.21
CA GLN A 93 -4.96 -6.33 0.86
C GLN A 93 -4.35 -7.47 0.03
N ILE A 94 -3.05 -7.73 0.16
CA ILE A 94 -2.38 -8.84 -0.54
C ILE A 94 -2.89 -10.18 -0.03
N GLU A 95 -3.03 -10.35 1.28
CA GLU A 95 -3.54 -11.57 1.89
C GLU A 95 -4.99 -11.87 1.44
N GLN A 96 -5.86 -10.87 1.53
CA GLN A 96 -7.25 -10.98 1.04
C GLN A 96 -7.33 -11.31 -0.46
N LEU A 97 -6.42 -10.74 -1.26
CA LEU A 97 -6.37 -11.01 -2.69
C LEU A 97 -5.96 -12.46 -2.97
N GLU A 98 -4.96 -12.98 -2.26
CA GLU A 98 -4.52 -14.37 -2.42
C GLU A 98 -5.60 -15.36 -1.96
N GLU A 99 -6.28 -15.10 -0.84
CA GLU A 99 -7.44 -15.90 -0.43
C GLU A 99 -8.52 -15.91 -1.50
N ALA A 100 -8.90 -14.74 -2.02
CA ALA A 100 -9.92 -14.63 -3.07
C ALA A 100 -9.50 -15.38 -4.36
N LYS A 101 -8.21 -15.31 -4.74
CA LYS A 101 -7.67 -16.07 -5.87
C LYS A 101 -7.77 -17.58 -5.66
N THR A 102 -7.44 -18.08 -4.47
CA THR A 102 -7.53 -19.53 -4.20
C THR A 102 -8.97 -20.02 -4.27
N GLN A 103 -9.93 -19.25 -3.77
CA GLN A 103 -11.36 -19.57 -3.87
C GLN A 103 -11.83 -19.56 -5.32
N ALA A 104 -11.48 -18.52 -6.10
CA ALA A 104 -11.78 -18.46 -7.52
C ALA A 104 -11.18 -19.66 -8.29
N LYS A 105 -9.98 -20.10 -7.88
CA LYS A 105 -9.33 -21.30 -8.41
C LYS A 105 -10.11 -22.57 -8.18
N ALA A 106 -10.50 -22.82 -6.93
CA ALA A 106 -11.34 -23.95 -6.59
C ALA A 106 -12.67 -23.93 -7.37
N HIS A 107 -13.27 -22.76 -7.55
CA HIS A 107 -14.51 -22.64 -8.32
C HIS A 107 -14.35 -22.97 -9.80
N ALA A 108 -13.27 -22.52 -10.46
CA ALA A 108 -13.07 -22.87 -11.87
C ALA A 108 -12.75 -24.36 -12.07
N GLU A 109 -11.96 -24.95 -11.18
CA GLU A 109 -11.69 -26.39 -11.21
C GLU A 109 -12.99 -27.18 -11.07
N ARG A 110 -13.87 -26.76 -10.15
CA ARG A 110 -15.21 -27.34 -9.99
C ARG A 110 -16.08 -27.16 -11.24
N ILE A 111 -16.05 -25.99 -11.89
CA ILE A 111 -16.75 -25.78 -13.16
C ILE A 111 -16.23 -26.74 -14.23
N ASN A 112 -14.91 -26.93 -14.32
CA ASN A 112 -14.32 -27.85 -15.28
C ASN A 112 -14.69 -29.31 -15.03
N GLN A 113 -14.79 -29.72 -13.77
CA GLN A 113 -15.28 -31.05 -13.41
C GLN A 113 -16.75 -31.24 -13.82
N LEU A 114 -17.62 -30.32 -13.42
CA LEU A 114 -19.04 -30.35 -13.79
C LEU A 114 -19.25 -30.31 -15.30
N ALA A 115 -18.41 -29.57 -16.01
CA ALA A 115 -18.41 -29.53 -17.46
C ALA A 115 -18.07 -30.90 -18.08
N SER A 116 -17.09 -31.60 -17.52
CA SER A 116 -16.74 -32.96 -17.96
C SER A 116 -17.90 -33.94 -17.72
N GLU A 117 -18.52 -33.88 -16.54
CA GLU A 117 -19.67 -34.72 -16.19
C GLU A 117 -20.86 -34.44 -17.13
N LEU A 118 -21.17 -33.17 -17.36
CA LEU A 118 -22.23 -32.76 -18.29
C LEU A 118 -21.95 -33.22 -19.72
N ALA A 119 -20.69 -33.12 -20.16
CA ALA A 119 -20.30 -33.59 -21.50
C ALA A 119 -20.53 -35.10 -21.68
N THR A 120 -20.20 -35.90 -20.65
CA THR A 120 -20.48 -37.34 -20.68
C THR A 120 -21.97 -37.65 -20.70
N GLU A 121 -22.77 -36.93 -19.91
CA GLU A 121 -24.22 -37.13 -19.84
C GLU A 121 -24.90 -36.74 -21.16
N VAL A 122 -24.50 -35.62 -21.78
CA VAL A 122 -25.00 -35.18 -23.08
C VAL A 122 -24.70 -36.23 -24.16
N ASN A 123 -23.52 -36.82 -24.17
CA ASN A 123 -23.15 -37.87 -25.13
C ASN A 123 -23.94 -39.18 -24.91
N SER A 124 -24.19 -39.55 -23.66
CA SER A 124 -25.06 -40.67 -23.31
C SER A 124 -26.49 -40.42 -23.80
N LEU A 125 -27.04 -39.24 -23.55
CA LEU A 125 -28.37 -38.86 -24.02
C LEU A 125 -28.47 -38.84 -25.54
N LYS A 126 -27.44 -38.34 -26.24
CA LYS A 126 -27.35 -38.38 -27.71
C LYS A 126 -27.40 -39.82 -28.23
N THR A 127 -26.60 -40.71 -27.65
CA THR A 127 -26.58 -42.14 -28.01
C THR A 127 -27.95 -42.79 -27.80
N CYS A 128 -28.62 -42.49 -26.68
CA CYS A 128 -29.97 -42.95 -26.42
C CYS A 128 -30.98 -42.41 -27.44
N ALA A 129 -30.89 -41.13 -27.80
CA ALA A 129 -31.75 -40.52 -28.80
C ALA A 129 -31.53 -41.15 -30.18
N ASP A 130 -30.29 -41.40 -30.60
CA ASP A 130 -29.96 -42.02 -31.88
C ASP A 130 -30.51 -43.46 -31.96
N ASN A 131 -30.42 -44.21 -30.86
CA ASN A 131 -30.96 -45.57 -30.79
C ASN A 131 -32.50 -45.60 -30.78
N LEU A 132 -33.14 -44.64 -30.12
CA LEU A 132 -34.61 -44.60 -29.98
C LEU A 132 -35.29 -43.98 -31.21
N THR A 133 -34.62 -43.06 -31.90
CA THR A 133 -35.22 -42.29 -33.02
C THR A 133 -35.84 -43.15 -34.11
N PRO A 134 -35.21 -44.25 -34.59
CA PRO A 134 -35.81 -45.13 -35.59
C PRO A 134 -37.13 -45.76 -35.12
N LEU A 135 -37.16 -46.25 -33.88
CA LEU A 135 -38.36 -46.86 -33.28
C LEU A 135 -39.46 -45.81 -33.05
N TYR A 136 -39.06 -44.64 -32.56
CA TYR A 136 -39.99 -43.55 -32.29
C TYR A 136 -40.61 -43.01 -33.59
N TRP A 137 -39.85 -42.98 -34.68
CA TRP A 137 -40.34 -42.58 -36.00
C TRP A 137 -41.38 -43.56 -36.55
N GLN A 138 -41.19 -44.86 -36.35
CA GLN A 138 -42.15 -45.89 -36.79
C GLN A 138 -43.53 -45.71 -36.15
N VAL A 139 -43.58 -45.23 -34.92
CA VAL A 139 -44.84 -45.06 -34.16
C VAL A 139 -45.43 -43.67 -34.34
N TYR A 140 -44.59 -42.63 -34.26
CA TYR A 140 -45.05 -41.24 -34.14
C TYR A 140 -44.67 -40.34 -35.31
N TYR A 141 -43.94 -40.85 -36.32
CA TYR A 141 -43.50 -40.10 -37.52
C TYR A 141 -42.75 -38.78 -37.22
N LYS A 142 -42.07 -38.72 -36.06
CA LYS A 142 -41.26 -37.58 -35.61
C LYS A 142 -40.04 -38.08 -34.85
N PRO A 143 -38.96 -37.30 -34.73
CA PRO A 143 -37.81 -37.67 -33.90
C PRO A 143 -38.13 -37.54 -32.40
N PHE A 144 -37.45 -38.34 -31.56
CA PHE A 144 -37.64 -38.30 -30.11
C PHE A 144 -37.02 -37.04 -29.49
N ILE A 145 -35.75 -36.77 -29.80
CA ILE A 145 -35.01 -35.57 -29.40
C ILE A 145 -34.24 -35.06 -30.62
N THR A 146 -34.16 -33.74 -30.77
CA THR A 146 -33.36 -33.07 -31.82
C THR A 146 -32.42 -32.04 -31.19
N GLY A 147 -31.45 -31.52 -31.94
CA GLY A 147 -30.56 -30.44 -31.48
C GLY A 147 -29.14 -30.84 -31.07
N PHE A 148 -28.76 -32.13 -31.16
CA PHE A 148 -27.41 -32.62 -30.83
C PHE A 148 -26.27 -32.22 -31.80
N LYS A 149 -26.54 -31.36 -32.80
CA LYS A 149 -25.53 -30.98 -33.81
C LYS A 149 -24.42 -30.08 -33.26
N THR A 150 -24.73 -29.24 -32.28
CA THR A 150 -23.80 -28.25 -31.71
C THR A 150 -24.15 -28.03 -30.24
N ILE A 151 -23.84 -29.00 -29.39
CA ILE A 151 -23.88 -28.78 -27.94
C ILE A 151 -22.48 -28.38 -27.50
N SER A 152 -22.40 -27.30 -26.73
CA SER A 152 -21.15 -26.84 -26.15
C SER A 152 -21.31 -26.69 -24.65
N VAL A 153 -20.27 -27.08 -23.92
CA VAL A 153 -20.21 -27.00 -22.47
C VAL A 153 -19.16 -25.96 -22.06
N PRO A 154 -19.45 -25.10 -21.07
CA PRO A 154 -18.49 -24.09 -20.61
C PRO A 154 -17.26 -24.76 -19.98
N TYR A 155 -16.08 -24.20 -20.24
CA TYR A 155 -14.80 -24.65 -19.73
C TYR A 155 -13.96 -23.43 -19.36
N VAL A 156 -13.37 -23.42 -18.17
CA VAL A 156 -12.50 -22.34 -17.71
C VAL A 156 -11.05 -22.68 -18.05
N ARG A 157 -10.41 -21.80 -18.82
CA ARG A 157 -8.99 -21.85 -19.17
C ARG A 157 -8.23 -20.78 -18.41
N SER A 158 -7.03 -21.13 -17.93
CA SER A 158 -6.07 -20.18 -17.37
C SER A 158 -5.05 -19.81 -18.45
N ASP A 159 -5.03 -18.55 -18.86
CA ASP A 159 -4.05 -17.96 -19.78
C ASP A 159 -3.06 -17.11 -18.97
N GLY A 160 -2.24 -17.78 -18.16
CA GLY A 160 -1.33 -17.12 -17.21
C GLY A 160 -2.09 -16.52 -16.03
N ASP A 161 -2.15 -15.19 -15.97
CA ASP A 161 -2.80 -14.45 -14.88
C ASP A 161 -4.30 -14.23 -15.11
N VAL A 162 -4.80 -14.49 -16.33
CA VAL A 162 -6.19 -14.22 -16.72
C VAL A 162 -6.95 -15.50 -16.96
N TRP A 163 -8.15 -15.56 -16.42
CA TRP A 163 -9.01 -16.74 -16.45
C TRP A 163 -10.17 -16.47 -17.39
N THR A 164 -10.33 -17.32 -18.40
CA THR A 164 -11.30 -17.12 -19.48
C THR A 164 -12.26 -18.30 -19.56
N ILE A 165 -13.55 -18.01 -19.66
CA ILE A 165 -14.57 -19.02 -19.91
C ILE A 165 -14.70 -19.21 -21.42
N VAL A 166 -14.51 -20.43 -21.90
CA VAL A 166 -14.62 -20.83 -23.30
C VAL A 166 -15.65 -21.95 -23.44
N ASN A 167 -16.39 -21.97 -24.54
CA ASN A 167 -17.34 -23.05 -24.81
C ASN A 167 -16.63 -24.16 -25.60
N ARG A 168 -16.54 -25.37 -25.03
CA ARG A 168 -16.02 -26.55 -25.73
C ARG A 168 -17.18 -27.31 -26.36
N VAL A 169 -17.09 -27.58 -27.65
CA VAL A 169 -18.06 -28.43 -28.35
C VAL A 169 -17.90 -29.86 -27.86
N VAL A 170 -19.03 -30.52 -27.57
CA VAL A 170 -19.12 -31.90 -27.06
C VAL A 170 -19.71 -32.82 -28.13
#